data_AF-A0A519QIM4-F1
#
_entry.id   AF-A0A519QIM4-F1
#
_cell.length_a   1.000
_cell.length_b   1.000
_cell.length_c   1.000
_cell.angle_alpha   90.00
_cell.angle_beta   90.00
_cell.angle_gamma   90.00
#
_symmetry.space_group_name_H-M   'P 1'
#
loop_
_entity.id
_entity.type
_entity.pdbx_description
1 polymer ?
#
loop_
_entity_poly.entity_id
_entity_poly.type
_entity_poly.pdbx_seq_one_letter_code
_entity_poly.pdbx_strand_id
1 'polypeptide(L)' 'MDLRILWTNAASRQLEEVFDYYKTTATLAVARKLVKGIVNKTRILSSNPGVGQKELL' A
#
# COMPACT_ATOMS: atom_id res chain seq x y z
N MET A 1 8.39 -4.40 -20.19
CA MET A 1 8.45 -5.68 -19.47
C MET A 1 7.81 -5.42 -18.13
N ASP A 2 6.65 -5.99 -17.83
CA ASP A 2 5.97 -5.72 -16.57
C ASP A 2 6.55 -6.59 -15.45
N LEU A 3 6.97 -5.95 -14.36
CA LEU A 3 7.47 -6.61 -13.16
C LEU A 3 6.31 -7.02 -12.25
N ARG A 4 6.42 -8.20 -11.64
CA ARG A 4 5.46 -8.66 -10.63
C ARG A 4 5.75 -7.98 -9.29
N ILE A 5 4.73 -7.34 -8.73
CA ILE A 5 4.77 -6.74 -7.39
C ILE A 5 4.49 -7.83 -6.35
N LEU A 6 5.36 -7.92 -5.34
CA LEU A 6 5.22 -8.82 -4.19
C LEU A 6 5.22 -8.00 -2.90
N TRP A 7 4.48 -8.46 -1.90
CA TRP A 7 4.41 -7.85 -0.57
C TRP A 7 5.03 -8.80 0.45
N THR A 8 5.82 -8.25 1.38
CA THR A 8 6.30 -9.02 2.53
C THR A 8 5.18 -9.23 3.53
N ASN A 9 5.30 -10.24 4.39
CA ASN A 9 4.34 -10.47 5.47
C ASN A 9 4.19 -9.24 6.38
N ALA A 10 5.29 -8.53 6.64
CA ALA A 10 5.29 -7.29 7.42
C ALA A 10 4.47 -6.19 6.74
N ALA A 11 4.64 -5.99 5.44
CA ALA A 11 3.90 -4.97 4.69
C ALA A 11 2.40 -5.31 4.58
N SER A 12 2.06 -6.60 4.41
CA SER A 12 0.66 -7.05 4.45
C SER A 12 0.02 -6.78 5.82
N ARG A 13 0.72 -7.09 6.92
CA ARG A 13 0.23 -6.80 8.29
C ARG A 13 0.03 -5.30 8.52
N GLN A 14 0.93 -4.46 8.01
CA GLN A 14 0.77 -3.01 8.12
C GLN A 14 -0.48 -2.49 7.39
N LEU A 15 -0.85 -3.09 6.24
CA LEU A 15 -2.11 -2.74 5.57
C LEU A 15 -3.34 -3.13 6.41
N GLU A 16 -3.29 -4.28 7.10
CA GLU A 16 -4.33 -4.70 8.05
C GLU A 16 -4.42 -3.74 9.25
N GLU A 17 -3.29 -3.36 9.83
CA GLU A 17 -3.22 -2.37 10.93
C GLU A 17 -3.82 -1.01 10.52
N VAL A 18 -3.49 -0.51 9.32
CA VAL A 18 -4.09 0.71 8.75
C VAL A 18 -5.60 0.54 8.58
N PHE A 19 -6.05 -0.60 8.07
CA PHE A 19 -7.47 -0.87 7.90
C PHE A 19 -8.22 -0.84 9.23
N ASP A 20 -7.74 -1.59 10.21
CA ASP A 20 -8.40 -1.75 11.51
C ASP A 20 -8.41 -0.44 12.30
N TYR A 21 -7.34 0.33 12.25
CA TYR A 21 -7.28 1.66 12.86
C TYR A 21 -8.36 2.58 12.28
N TYR A 22 -8.44 2.73 10.95
CA TYR A 22 -9.41 3.66 10.35
C TYR A 22 -10.84 3.11 10.32
N LYS A 23 -11.02 1.79 10.44
CA LYS A 23 -12.33 1.17 10.60
C LYS A 23 -12.96 1.58 11.94
N THR A 24 -12.13 1.67 12.99
CA THR A 24 -12.56 2.00 14.35
C THR A 24 -12.59 3.50 14.62
N THR A 25 -11.60 4.25 14.15
CA THR A 25 -11.47 5.70 14.42
C THR A 25 -12.18 6.61 13.42
N ALA A 26 -12.54 6.08 12.25
CA ALA A 26 -13.28 6.82 11.23
C ALA A 26 -14.49 6.01 10.74
N THR A 27 -14.42 5.44 9.53
CA THR A 27 -15.49 4.60 8.99
C THR A 27 -14.91 3.48 8.15
N LEU A 28 -15.68 2.41 7.97
CA LEU A 28 -15.35 1.31 7.06
C LEU A 28 -15.04 1.82 5.64
N ALA A 29 -15.74 2.84 5.17
CA ALA A 29 -15.52 3.44 3.85
C ALA A 29 -14.14 4.10 3.75
N VAL A 30 -13.73 4.84 4.79
CA VAL A 30 -12.41 5.48 4.86
C VAL A 30 -11.31 4.42 4.91
N ALA A 31 -11.42 3.41 5.77
CA ALA A 31 -10.46 2.31 5.87
C ALA A 31 -10.24 1.60 4.53
N ARG A 32 -11.32 1.24 3.84
CA ARG A 32 -11.26 0.62 2.50
C ARG A 32 -10.61 1.54 1.47
N LYS A 33 -10.96 2.84 1.48
CA LYS A 33 -10.41 3.83 0.54
C LYS A 33 -8.89 3.95 0.71
N LEU A 34 -8.39 4.00 1.94
CA LEU A 34 -6.97 4.13 2.23
C LEU A 34 -6.18 2.90 1.77
N VAL A 35 -6.57 1.69 2.19
CA VAL A 35 -5.86 0.46 1.78
C VAL A 35 -5.89 0.28 0.27
N LYS A 36 -7.04 0.50 -0.38
CA LYS A 36 -7.12 0.45 -1.86
C LYS A 36 -6.24 1.51 -2.51
N GLY A 37 -6.16 2.71 -1.94
CA GLY A 37 -5.30 3.79 -2.41
C GLY A 37 -3.82 3.39 -2.40
N ILE A 38 -3.36 2.79 -1.31
CA ILE A 38 -1.98 2.30 -1.17
C ILE A 38 -1.69 1.21 -2.20
N VAL A 39 -2.54 0.17 -2.28
CA VAL A 39 -2.36 -0.94 -3.24
C VAL A 39 -2.42 -0.44 -4.69
N ASN A 40 -3.31 0.49 -5.02
CA ASN A 40 -3.39 1.03 -6.37
C ASN A 40 -2.18 1.88 -6.71
N LYS A 41 -1.63 2.64 -5.76
CA LYS A 41 -0.44 3.47 -5.99
C LYS A 41 0.78 2.62 -6.31
N THR A 42 0.93 1.42 -5.73
CA THR A 42 2.08 0.55 -6.02
C THR A 42 2.06 -0.03 -7.42
N ARG A 43 0.89 -0.11 -8.09
CA ARG A 43 0.77 -0.66 -9.46
C ARG A 43 1.71 0.01 -10.46
N ILE A 44 2.05 1.29 -10.28
CA ILE A 44 3.00 1.98 -11.16
C ILE A 44 4.40 1.34 -11.15
N LEU A 45 4.77 0.63 -10.08
CA LEU A 45 6.07 -0.02 -9.95
C LEU A 45 6.25 -1.19 -10.91
N SER A 46 5.17 -1.79 -11.41
CA SER A 46 5.28 -2.87 -12.40
C SER A 46 5.90 -2.38 -13.71
N SER A 47 5.60 -1.13 -14.10
CA SER A 47 6.10 -0.52 -15.34
C SER A 47 7.20 0.52 -15.11
N ASN A 48 7.25 1.15 -13.92
CA ASN A 48 8.25 2.14 -13.55
C ASN A 48 8.79 1.90 -12.12
N PRO A 49 9.62 0.85 -11.93
CA PRO A 49 10.12 0.47 -10.60
C PRO A 49 11.02 1.52 -9.95
N GLY A 50 11.61 2.43 -10.74
CA GLY A 50 12.50 3.50 -10.26
C GLY A 50 11.79 4.81 -9.93
N VAL A 51 10.46 4.87 -9.94
CA VAL A 51 9.71 6.11 -9.70
C VAL A 51 9.82 6.62 -8.25
N GLY A 52 10.15 5.72 -7.31
CA GLY A 52 10.34 6.07 -5.91
C GLY A 52 11.70 6.74 -5.67
N GLN A 53 11.72 7.79 -4.87
CA GLN A 53 12.98 8.38 -4.42
C GLN A 53 13.71 7.38 -3.52
N LYS A 54 15.03 7.27 -3.71
CA LYS A 54 15.88 6.51 -2.79
C LYS A 54 15.91 7.21 -1.43
N GLU A 55 15.50 6.52 -0.39
CA GLU A 55 15.57 7.03 0.99
C GLU A 55 17.04 7.16 1.41
N LEU A 56 17.37 8.27 2.09
CA LEU A 56 18.65 8.40 2.78
C LEU A 56 18.56 7.64 4.11
N LEU A 57 19.57 6.83 4.39
CA LEU A 57 19.70 6.06 5.63
C LEU A 57 20.20 6.93 6.79
#